data_AF-A0A3M7RN53-F1
#
_entry.id   AF-A0A3M7RN53-F1
#
_cell.length_a   1.000
_cell.length_b   1.000
_cell.length_c   1.000
_cell.angle_alpha   90.00
_cell.angle_beta   90.00
_cell.angle_gamma   90.00
#
_symmetry.space_group_name_H-M   'P 1'
#
loop_
_entity.id
_entity.type
_entity.pdbx_description
1 polymer ?
#
loop_
_entity_poly.entity_id
_entity_poly.type
_entity_poly.pdbx_seq_one_letter_code
_entity_poly.pdbx_strand_id
1 'polypeptide(L)'
;MGEMKKSSKEVAKENLSFNWANVVAGNAHKNDKAAAMMATVATELRRKEERAQNMILAKKLALAIGVPEAKIKKARCITKKTPVRAVETAGSNIERVLFVVEMDSVSSKLDMLGNSKKLRNSEELKGVYINEDLTPSERIAHKKLREERDRRNNELTATATVNGRIVKVKECDDNKKRFWGIRNGELRLIVSVPDNV
;
A
#
# COMPACT_ATOMS: atom_id res chain seq x y z
N MET A 1 34.26 56.48 25.39
CA MET A 1 32.95 55.81 25.30
C MET A 1 32.16 56.46 24.19
N GLY A 2 31.73 55.69 23.19
CA GLY A 2 30.98 56.19 22.05
C GLY A 2 30.56 55.01 21.18
N GLU A 3 29.67 54.16 21.71
CA GLU A 3 29.05 53.10 20.94
C GLU A 3 28.16 53.73 19.85
N MET A 4 28.62 53.64 18.60
CA MET A 4 27.78 53.91 17.43
C MET A 4 26.78 52.76 17.30
N LYS A 5 25.59 52.96 17.87
CA LYS A 5 24.42 52.12 17.61
C LYS A 5 24.12 52.13 16.11
N LYS A 6 24.45 51.04 15.43
CA LYS A 6 23.94 50.77 14.08
C LYS A 6 22.41 50.76 14.13
N SER A 7 21.82 51.66 13.36
CA SER A 7 20.38 51.83 13.23
C SER A 7 19.74 50.55 12.69
N SER A 8 18.67 50.10 13.32
CA SER A 8 17.87 48.93 12.96
C SER A 8 17.25 48.98 11.54
N LYS A 9 17.51 50.04 10.75
CA LYS A 9 17.18 50.14 9.32
C LYS A 9 18.20 49.49 8.38
N GLU A 10 19.41 49.18 8.84
CA GLU A 10 20.43 48.50 8.00
C GLU A 10 20.30 46.96 7.99
N VAL A 11 19.67 46.37 9.01
CA VAL A 11 19.49 44.90 9.10
C VAL A 11 18.30 44.40 8.28
N ALA A 12 17.45 45.30 7.76
CA ALA A 12 16.24 44.96 7.03
C ALA A 12 16.37 44.97 5.49
N LYS A 13 17.59 45.17 4.95
CA LYS A 13 17.86 45.21 3.49
C LYS A 13 18.63 44.00 2.93
N GLU A 14 18.71 42.90 3.67
CA GLU A 14 19.14 41.61 3.12
C GLU A 14 17.98 40.73 2.61
N ASN A 15 16.81 41.31 2.39
CA ASN A 15 15.87 40.79 1.39
C ASN A 15 16.38 41.13 -0.01
N LEU A 16 17.52 40.53 -0.40
CA LEU A 16 17.94 40.44 -1.79
C LEU A 16 16.82 39.73 -2.55
N SER A 17 16.01 40.54 -3.24
CA SER A 17 14.84 40.10 -3.98
C SER A 17 15.22 38.95 -4.91
N PHE A 18 14.52 37.82 -4.77
CA PHE A 18 14.59 36.73 -5.71
C PHE A 18 14.25 37.25 -7.11
N ASN A 19 15.26 37.29 -8.00
CA ASN A 19 15.11 37.90 -9.32
C ASN A 19 14.69 36.84 -10.35
N TRP A 20 13.39 36.76 -10.62
CA TRP A 20 12.82 35.91 -11.67
C TRP A 20 13.44 36.14 -13.05
N ALA A 21 13.95 37.34 -13.34
CA ALA A 21 14.58 37.65 -14.63
C ALA A 21 15.82 36.78 -14.89
N ASN A 22 16.61 36.46 -13.85
CA ASN A 22 17.79 35.60 -13.99
C ASN A 22 17.43 34.14 -14.27
N VAL A 23 16.28 33.69 -13.74
CA VAL A 23 15.75 32.34 -13.99
C VAL A 23 15.22 32.23 -15.41
N VAL A 24 14.39 33.18 -15.84
CA VAL A 24 13.78 33.20 -17.18
C VAL A 24 14.83 33.40 -18.27
N ALA A 25 15.89 34.17 -18.00
CA ALA A 25 17.00 34.38 -18.94
C ALA A 25 18.01 33.21 -19.01
N GLY A 26 17.75 32.06 -18.36
CA GLY A 26 18.64 30.89 -18.38
C GLY A 26 19.93 31.02 -17.56
N ASN A 27 20.08 32.11 -16.80
CA ASN A 27 21.27 32.41 -15.99
C ASN A 27 21.13 31.93 -14.53
N ALA A 28 20.15 31.08 -14.22
CA ALA A 28 19.90 30.57 -12.87
C ALA A 28 21.13 29.89 -12.24
N HIS A 29 21.98 29.24 -13.05
CA HIS A 29 23.20 28.56 -12.61
C HIS A 29 24.29 29.51 -12.09
N LYS A 30 24.20 30.82 -12.37
CA LYS A 30 25.15 31.85 -11.91
C LYS A 30 24.75 32.46 -10.57
N ASN A 31 23.61 32.05 -10.01
CA ASN A 31 23.10 32.52 -8.73
C ASN A 31 22.67 31.33 -7.90
N ASP A 32 23.41 31.02 -6.84
CA ASP A 32 23.21 29.83 -6.00
C ASP A 32 21.78 29.72 -5.44
N LYS A 33 21.15 30.86 -5.09
CA LYS A 33 19.75 30.89 -4.61
C LYS A 33 18.77 30.54 -5.73
N ALA A 34 19.01 31.04 -6.95
CA ALA A 34 18.19 30.71 -8.12
C ALA A 34 18.37 29.24 -8.56
N ALA A 35 19.61 28.74 -8.54
CA ALA A 35 19.93 27.34 -8.84
C ALA A 35 19.26 26.38 -7.83
N ALA A 36 19.35 26.67 -6.53
CA ALA A 36 18.71 25.87 -5.48
C ALA A 36 17.18 25.84 -5.61
N MET A 37 16.56 26.98 -5.96
CA MET A 37 15.11 27.05 -6.17
C MET A 37 14.69 26.28 -7.42
N MET A 38 15.44 26.38 -8.52
CA MET A 38 15.19 25.61 -9.74
C MET A 38 15.34 24.11 -9.51
N ALA A 39 16.35 23.69 -8.75
CA ALA A 39 16.49 22.28 -8.35
C ALA A 39 15.28 21.83 -7.51
N THR A 40 14.84 22.64 -6.55
CA THR A 40 13.64 22.35 -5.75
C THR A 40 12.39 22.20 -6.62
N VAL A 41 12.14 23.15 -7.52
CA VAL A 41 11.01 23.11 -8.46
C VAL A 41 11.07 21.87 -9.35
N ALA A 42 12.25 21.54 -9.90
CA ALA A 42 12.44 20.34 -10.71
C ALA A 42 12.13 19.06 -9.92
N THR A 43 12.58 18.96 -8.67
CA THR A 43 12.28 17.81 -7.81
C THR A 43 10.79 17.69 -7.49
N GLU A 44 10.11 18.81 -7.25
CA GLU A 44 8.66 18.82 -6.97
C GLU A 44 7.83 18.49 -8.21
N LEU A 45 8.23 18.96 -9.39
CA LEU A 45 7.61 18.58 -10.67
C LEU A 45 7.74 17.08 -10.92
N ARG A 46 8.94 16.51 -10.71
CA ARG A 46 9.15 15.06 -10.83
C ARG A 46 8.27 14.28 -9.84
N ARG A 47 8.21 14.70 -8.58
CA ARG A 47 7.32 14.08 -7.57
C ARG A 47 5.84 14.23 -7.91
N LYS A 48 5.44 15.31 -8.57
CA LYS A 48 4.06 15.52 -9.05
C LYS A 48 3.73 14.54 -10.17
N GLU A 49 4.64 14.35 -11.12
CA GLU A 49 4.51 13.39 -12.21
C GLU A 49 4.42 11.95 -11.67
N GLU A 50 5.32 11.55 -10.77
CA GLU A 50 5.28 10.24 -10.12
C GLU A 50 3.95 10.00 -9.38
N ARG A 51 3.41 11.02 -8.71
CA ARG A 51 2.08 10.94 -8.06
C ARG A 51 0.95 10.76 -9.07
N ALA A 52 1.01 11.42 -10.22
CA ALA A 52 0.01 11.27 -11.28
C ALA A 52 0.02 9.83 -11.84
N GLN A 53 1.21 9.30 -12.14
CA GLN A 53 1.37 7.92 -12.61
C GLN A 53 0.89 6.88 -11.60
N ASN A 54 1.22 7.07 -10.31
CA ASN A 54 0.73 6.20 -9.24
C ASN A 54 -0.81 6.20 -9.16
N MET A 55 -1.44 7.37 -9.35
CA MET A 55 -2.89 7.50 -9.35
C MET A 55 -3.51 6.78 -10.55
N ILE A 56 -2.95 6.93 -11.74
CA ILE A 56 -3.42 6.25 -12.96
C ILE A 56 -3.38 4.73 -12.76
N LEU A 57 -2.28 4.20 -12.22
CA LEU A 57 -2.15 2.77 -11.95
C LEU A 57 -3.19 2.27 -10.94
N ALA A 58 -3.36 2.99 -9.82
CA ALA A 58 -4.34 2.63 -8.81
C ALA A 58 -5.77 2.61 -9.37
N LYS A 59 -6.11 3.59 -10.22
CA LYS A 59 -7.41 3.67 -10.91
C LYS A 59 -7.62 2.50 -11.88
N LYS A 60 -6.61 2.15 -12.69
CA LYS A 60 -6.66 0.97 -13.57
C LYS A 60 -6.93 -0.31 -12.76
N LEU A 61 -6.25 -0.47 -11.61
CA LEU A 61 -6.46 -1.62 -10.73
C LEU A 61 -7.87 -1.67 -10.14
N ALA A 62 -8.40 -0.53 -9.68
CA ALA A 62 -9.77 -0.46 -9.15
C ALA A 62 -10.81 -0.81 -10.24
N LEU A 63 -10.66 -0.25 -11.44
CA LEU A 63 -11.53 -0.54 -12.56
C LEU A 63 -11.54 -2.03 -12.91
N ALA A 64 -10.36 -2.66 -12.96
CA ALA A 64 -10.22 -4.08 -13.28
C ALA A 64 -10.94 -5.03 -12.29
N ILE A 65 -11.18 -4.58 -11.05
CA ILE A 65 -11.90 -5.35 -10.03
C ILE A 65 -13.35 -4.89 -9.81
N GLY A 66 -13.78 -3.86 -10.54
CA GLY A 66 -15.14 -3.30 -10.49
C GLY A 66 -15.36 -2.27 -9.37
N VAL A 67 -14.29 -1.62 -8.88
CA VAL A 67 -14.38 -0.53 -7.91
C VAL A 67 -14.28 0.81 -8.65
N PRO A 68 -15.20 1.78 -8.41
CA PRO A 68 -15.15 3.05 -9.12
C PRO A 68 -13.87 3.85 -8.83
N GLU A 69 -13.26 4.41 -9.87
CA GLU A 69 -12.00 5.16 -9.77
C GLU A 69 -12.08 6.40 -8.84
N ALA A 70 -13.27 7.00 -8.75
CA ALA A 70 -13.54 8.15 -7.89
C ALA A 70 -13.37 7.83 -6.39
N LYS A 71 -13.35 6.54 -6.02
CA LYS A 71 -13.16 6.06 -4.65
C LYS A 71 -11.70 6.06 -4.20
N ILE A 72 -10.76 6.36 -5.09
CA ILE A 72 -9.33 6.46 -4.77
C ILE A 72 -8.99 7.89 -4.41
N LYS A 73 -8.52 8.12 -3.18
CA LYS A 73 -8.15 9.43 -2.68
C LYS A 73 -6.68 9.74 -2.95
N LYS A 74 -5.78 8.80 -2.67
CA LYS A 74 -4.34 8.93 -2.92
C LYS A 74 -3.70 7.60 -3.27
N ALA A 75 -2.62 7.65 -4.04
CA ALA A 75 -1.79 6.50 -4.33
C ALA A 75 -0.31 6.89 -4.20
N ARG A 76 0.49 6.01 -3.62
CA ARG A 76 1.92 6.20 -3.43
C ARG A 76 2.68 4.90 -3.67
N CYS A 77 3.67 4.96 -4.54
CA CYS A 77 4.68 3.92 -4.65
C CYS A 77 5.66 4.03 -3.47
N ILE A 78 5.89 2.92 -2.77
CA ILE A 78 6.98 2.75 -1.81
C ILE A 78 8.10 2.03 -2.57
N THR A 79 8.96 2.80 -3.20
CA THR A 79 10.22 2.27 -3.72
C THR A 79 11.10 1.92 -2.52
N LYS A 80 11.51 0.66 -2.37
CA LYS A 80 12.54 0.31 -1.40
C LYS A 80 13.85 0.91 -1.90
N LYS A 81 14.30 2.02 -1.31
CA LYS A 81 15.73 2.33 -1.35
C LYS A 81 16.41 1.29 -0.46
N THR A 82 17.52 0.71 -0.91
CA THR A 82 18.44 -0.25 -0.25
C THR A 82 18.12 -1.76 -0.32
N PRO A 83 19.18 -2.61 -0.48
CA PRO A 83 19.12 -3.93 -1.05
C PRO A 83 18.54 -4.90 -0.03
N VAL A 84 17.53 -5.65 -0.44
CA VAL A 84 17.15 -6.83 0.31
C VAL A 84 18.35 -7.78 0.19
N ARG A 85 19.01 -8.11 1.31
CA ARG A 85 19.82 -9.33 1.40
C ARG A 85 18.89 -10.46 0.99
N ALA A 86 18.99 -10.85 -0.28
CA ALA A 86 18.27 -11.97 -0.83
C ALA A 86 18.77 -13.19 -0.07
N VAL A 87 17.92 -13.78 0.75
CA VAL A 87 18.03 -15.21 0.98
C VAL A 87 17.70 -15.81 -0.38
N GLU A 88 18.75 -16.20 -1.09
CA GLU A 88 18.70 -16.79 -2.43
C GLU A 88 17.78 -18.00 -2.38
N THR A 89 16.55 -17.82 -2.85
CA THR A 89 15.74 -18.92 -3.36
C THR A 89 15.58 -18.63 -4.84
N ALA A 90 16.23 -19.48 -5.64
CA ALA A 90 16.34 -19.33 -7.09
C ALA A 90 14.98 -19.03 -7.75
N GLY A 91 14.94 -17.92 -8.47
CA GLY A 91 13.77 -17.48 -9.23
C GLY A 91 13.81 -15.97 -9.36
N SER A 92 14.21 -15.47 -10.54
CA SER A 92 14.12 -14.09 -11.04
C SER A 92 13.88 -13.01 -9.98
N ASN A 93 14.86 -12.12 -9.79
CA ASN A 93 14.79 -10.89 -8.99
C ASN A 93 13.71 -9.94 -9.57
N ILE A 94 12.44 -10.31 -9.47
CA ILE A 94 11.30 -9.45 -9.79
C ILE A 94 11.19 -8.52 -8.60
N GLU A 95 11.70 -7.31 -8.78
CA GLU A 95 11.59 -6.25 -7.79
C GLU A 95 10.11 -6.00 -7.50
N ARG A 96 9.67 -6.43 -6.31
CA ARG A 96 8.28 -6.23 -5.89
C ARG A 96 8.11 -4.77 -5.50
N VAL A 97 7.47 -4.01 -6.38
CA VAL A 97 7.08 -2.64 -6.10
C VAL A 97 5.87 -2.64 -5.18
N LEU A 98 5.98 -1.96 -4.04
CA LEU A 98 4.87 -1.80 -3.10
C LEU A 98 4.12 -0.52 -3.41
N PHE A 99 2.79 -0.60 -3.49
CA PHE A 99 1.91 0.54 -3.65
C PHE A 99 0.96 0.62 -2.46
N VAL A 100 0.83 1.82 -1.89
CA VAL A 100 -0.16 2.13 -0.87
C VAL A 100 -1.22 3.03 -1.48
N VAL A 101 -2.47 2.63 -1.30
CA VAL A 101 -3.65 3.32 -1.82
C VAL A 101 -4.54 3.72 -0.64
N GLU A 102 -4.82 5.01 -0.54
CA GLU A 102 -5.80 5.57 0.40
C GLU A 102 -7.13 5.67 -0.33
N MET A 103 -8.15 4.99 0.20
CA MET A 103 -9.53 5.04 -0.31
C MET A 103 -10.30 6.20 0.30
N ASP A 104 -11.38 6.62 -0.33
CA ASP A 104 -12.29 7.67 0.16
C ASP A 104 -13.07 7.23 1.41
N SER A 105 -13.30 5.92 1.56
CA SER A 105 -14.17 5.33 2.56
C SER A 105 -13.73 3.92 2.93
N VAL A 106 -14.12 3.48 4.14
CA VAL A 106 -13.85 2.12 4.62
C VAL A 106 -14.60 1.08 3.79
N SER A 107 -15.83 1.37 3.37
CA SER A 107 -16.60 0.49 2.49
C SER A 107 -15.87 0.24 1.16
N SER A 108 -15.36 1.28 0.51
CA SER A 108 -14.63 1.11 -0.75
C SER A 108 -13.30 0.37 -0.56
N LYS A 109 -12.64 0.51 0.61
CA LYS A 109 -11.51 -0.36 0.98
C LYS A 109 -11.93 -1.83 1.08
N LEU A 110 -13.06 -2.14 1.71
CA LEU A 110 -13.57 -3.50 1.82
C LEU A 110 -13.96 -4.08 0.46
N ASP A 111 -14.58 -3.29 -0.42
CA ASP A 111 -14.92 -3.70 -1.79
C ASP A 111 -13.66 -4.03 -2.60
N MET A 112 -12.61 -3.21 -2.48
CA MET A 112 -11.32 -3.43 -3.13
C MET A 112 -10.66 -4.73 -2.64
N LEU A 113 -10.66 -4.98 -1.33
CA LEU A 113 -10.11 -6.20 -0.74
C LEU A 113 -10.95 -7.44 -1.12
N GLY A 114 -12.28 -7.33 -1.11
CA GLY A 114 -13.19 -8.43 -1.46
C GLY A 114 -13.08 -8.84 -2.93
N ASN A 115 -12.99 -7.86 -3.83
CA ASN A 115 -12.88 -8.09 -5.26
C ASN A 115 -11.46 -8.39 -5.74
N SER A 116 -10.44 -8.22 -4.89
CA SER A 116 -9.03 -8.47 -5.24
C SER A 116 -8.76 -9.86 -5.84
N LYS A 117 -9.59 -10.85 -5.51
CA LYS A 117 -9.50 -12.21 -6.07
C LYS A 117 -9.65 -12.24 -7.59
N LYS A 118 -10.40 -11.29 -8.17
CA LYS A 118 -10.60 -11.18 -9.63
C LYS A 118 -9.29 -10.94 -10.38
N LEU A 119 -8.31 -10.28 -9.75
CA LEU A 119 -6.98 -10.04 -10.33
C LEU A 119 -6.24 -11.33 -10.70
N ARG A 120 -6.51 -12.43 -9.99
CA ARG A 120 -5.88 -13.73 -10.27
C ARG A 120 -6.28 -14.31 -11.62
N ASN A 121 -7.46 -13.92 -12.11
CA ASN A 121 -8.03 -14.42 -13.36
C ASN A 121 -7.71 -13.49 -14.54
N SER A 122 -7.15 -12.31 -14.29
CA SER A 122 -6.72 -11.37 -15.34
C SER A 122 -5.34 -11.77 -15.85
N GLU A 123 -5.15 -11.82 -17.16
CA GLU A 123 -3.84 -12.10 -17.76
C GLU A 123 -2.85 -10.95 -17.50
N GLU A 124 -3.30 -9.70 -17.66
CA GLU A 124 -2.46 -8.50 -17.46
C GLU A 124 -2.08 -8.27 -15.99
N LEU A 125 -2.98 -8.59 -15.06
CA LEU A 125 -2.82 -8.28 -13.64
C LEU A 125 -2.50 -9.53 -12.80
N LYS A 126 -2.12 -10.63 -13.47
CA LYS A 126 -1.70 -11.86 -12.82
C LYS A 126 -0.45 -11.58 -11.98
N GLY A 127 -0.54 -11.86 -10.68
CA GLY A 127 0.55 -11.62 -9.74
C GLY A 127 0.49 -10.28 -9.01
N VAL A 128 -0.52 -9.44 -9.28
CA VAL A 128 -0.85 -8.30 -8.42
C VAL A 128 -1.67 -8.79 -7.23
N TYR A 129 -1.26 -8.41 -6.02
CA TYR A 129 -1.94 -8.76 -4.78
C TYR A 129 -2.32 -7.49 -4.03
N ILE A 130 -3.59 -7.38 -3.66
CA ILE A 130 -4.09 -6.31 -2.80
C ILE A 130 -4.26 -6.89 -1.40
N ASN A 131 -3.57 -6.29 -0.43
CA ASN A 131 -3.67 -6.64 0.98
C ASN A 131 -4.00 -5.39 1.79
N GLU A 132 -4.52 -5.61 2.99
CA GLU A 132 -4.69 -4.54 3.96
C GLU A 132 -3.32 -4.05 4.47
N ASP A 133 -3.17 -2.74 4.62
CA ASP A 133 -1.99 -2.16 5.24
C ASP A 133 -2.11 -2.25 6.76
N LEU A 134 -1.48 -3.28 7.32
CA LEU A 134 -1.46 -3.56 8.74
C LEU A 134 -0.17 -3.02 9.37
N THR A 135 -0.30 -2.45 10.56
CA THR A 135 0.82 -2.12 11.43
C THR A 135 1.58 -3.40 11.83
N PRO A 136 2.86 -3.29 12.25
CA PRO A 136 3.63 -4.46 12.66
C PRO A 136 2.97 -5.28 13.78
N SER A 137 2.35 -4.62 14.77
CA SER A 137 1.63 -5.28 15.87
C SER A 137 0.41 -6.06 15.36
N GLU A 138 -0.40 -5.47 14.49
CA GLU A 138 -1.54 -6.13 13.87
C GLU A 138 -1.12 -7.34 13.02
N ARG A 139 -0.01 -7.26 12.29
CA ARG A 139 0.53 -8.41 11.54
C ARG A 139 0.90 -9.56 12.46
N ILE A 140 1.53 -9.27 13.61
CA ILE A 140 1.89 -10.29 14.60
C ILE A 140 0.62 -10.92 15.18
N ALA A 141 -0.38 -10.11 15.54
CA ALA A 141 -1.66 -10.61 16.03
C ALA A 141 -2.36 -11.51 14.99
N HIS A 142 -2.42 -11.07 13.73
CA HIS A 142 -2.98 -11.87 12.63
C HIS A 142 -2.21 -13.17 12.38
N LYS A 143 -0.89 -13.14 12.49
CA LYS A 143 -0.04 -14.33 12.37
C LYS A 143 -0.38 -15.34 13.47
N LYS A 144 -0.40 -14.90 14.74
CA LYS A 144 -0.77 -15.75 15.88
C LYS A 144 -2.17 -16.34 15.71
N LEU A 145 -3.13 -15.56 15.22
CA LEU A 145 -4.49 -16.04 14.97
C LEU A 145 -4.53 -17.16 13.92
N ARG A 146 -3.71 -17.06 12.86
CA ARG A 146 -3.59 -18.10 11.82
C ARG A 146 -2.90 -19.35 12.36
N GLU A 147 -1.84 -19.19 13.16
CA GLU A 147 -1.15 -20.30 13.80
C GLU A 147 -2.09 -21.08 14.74
N GLU A 148 -2.87 -20.36 15.55
CA GLU A 148 -3.86 -20.96 16.44
C GLU A 148 -5.00 -21.65 15.67
N ARG A 149 -5.48 -21.04 14.58
CA ARG A 149 -6.44 -21.69 13.67
C ARG A 149 -5.88 -23.01 13.14
N ASP A 150 -4.64 -23.00 12.66
CA ASP A 150 -4.00 -24.16 12.03
C ASP A 150 -3.76 -25.26 13.07
N ARG A 151 -3.33 -24.89 14.28
CA ARG A 151 -3.26 -25.81 15.43
C ARG A 151 -4.61 -26.49 15.71
N ARG A 152 -5.69 -25.70 15.90
CA ARG A 152 -7.02 -26.26 16.19
C ARG A 152 -7.59 -27.08 15.04
N ASN A 153 -7.34 -26.70 13.79
CA ASN A 153 -7.75 -27.50 12.64
C ASN A 153 -6.96 -28.81 12.53
N ASN A 154 -5.69 -28.82 12.94
CA ASN A 154 -4.89 -30.04 12.92
C ASN A 154 -5.37 -31.10 13.92
N GLU A 155 -5.97 -30.65 15.03
CA GLU A 155 -6.60 -31.49 16.07
C GLU A 155 -7.93 -32.11 15.61
N LEU A 156 -8.53 -31.62 14.50
CA LEU A 156 -9.74 -32.20 13.94
C LEU A 156 -9.42 -33.50 13.19
N THR A 157 -10.28 -34.51 13.37
CA THR A 157 -10.05 -35.87 12.87
C THR A 157 -10.77 -36.16 11.55
N ALA A 158 -11.95 -35.60 11.34
CA ALA A 158 -12.71 -35.79 10.11
C ALA A 158 -12.25 -34.85 9.01
N THR A 159 -12.48 -35.22 7.75
CA THR A 159 -12.17 -34.40 6.57
C THR A 159 -13.42 -34.15 5.73
N ALA A 160 -13.43 -33.03 5.01
CA ALA A 160 -14.47 -32.68 4.04
C ALA A 160 -13.85 -31.86 2.90
N THR A 161 -14.46 -31.91 1.72
CA THR A 161 -14.08 -31.07 0.59
C THR A 161 -14.92 -29.79 0.59
N VAL A 162 -14.27 -28.64 0.61
CA VAL A 162 -14.90 -27.31 0.61
C VAL A 162 -14.25 -26.45 -0.46
N ASN A 163 -15.01 -26.01 -1.47
CA ASN A 163 -14.50 -25.27 -2.64
C ASN A 163 -13.30 -25.97 -3.30
N GLY A 164 -13.41 -27.28 -3.56
CA GLY A 164 -12.34 -28.10 -4.13
C GLY A 164 -11.09 -28.29 -3.25
N ARG A 165 -11.13 -27.95 -1.96
CA ARG A 165 -10.01 -28.16 -1.02
C ARG A 165 -10.41 -29.10 0.11
N ILE A 166 -9.54 -30.07 0.40
CA ILE A 166 -9.71 -30.95 1.57
C ILE A 166 -9.38 -30.16 2.83
N VAL A 167 -10.37 -30.04 3.72
CA VAL A 167 -10.24 -29.39 5.03
C VAL A 167 -10.61 -30.37 6.14
N LYS A 168 -9.97 -30.22 7.31
CA LYS A 168 -10.34 -30.97 8.50
C LYS A 168 -11.53 -30.32 9.19
N VAL A 169 -12.50 -31.12 9.64
CA VAL A 169 -13.78 -30.67 10.18
C VAL A 169 -14.14 -31.40 11.48
N LYS A 170 -14.97 -30.76 12.29
CA LYS A 170 -15.68 -31.31 13.43
C LYS A 170 -17.15 -31.46 13.05
N GLU A 171 -17.74 -32.62 13.34
CA GLU A 171 -19.18 -32.79 13.33
C GLU A 171 -19.76 -32.20 14.63
N CYS A 172 -20.74 -31.31 14.48
CA CYS A 172 -21.41 -30.66 15.61
C CYS A 172 -22.77 -31.30 15.86
N ASP A 173 -23.37 -31.02 17.02
CA ASP A 173 -24.65 -31.59 17.46
C ASP A 173 -25.82 -31.31 16.49
N ASP A 174 -25.68 -30.31 15.62
CA ASP A 174 -26.64 -29.98 14.57
C ASP A 174 -26.39 -30.72 13.23
N ASN A 175 -25.60 -31.81 13.25
CA ASN A 175 -25.16 -32.59 12.08
C ASN A 175 -24.42 -31.78 11.01
N LYS A 176 -23.97 -30.56 11.36
CA LYS A 176 -23.19 -29.73 10.45
C LYS A 176 -21.71 -29.96 10.69
N LYS A 177 -20.99 -30.20 9.61
CA LYS A 177 -19.53 -30.20 9.58
C LYS A 177 -19.05 -28.75 9.66
N ARG A 178 -18.15 -28.47 10.60
CA ARG A 178 -17.56 -27.13 10.80
C ARG A 178 -16.05 -27.22 10.91
N PHE A 179 -15.35 -26.18 10.50
CA PHE A 179 -13.90 -26.04 10.71
C PHE A 179 -13.57 -24.68 11.33
N TRP A 180 -12.40 -24.55 11.96
CA TRP A 180 -11.97 -23.26 12.49
C TRP A 180 -11.54 -22.34 11.36
N GLY A 181 -12.18 -21.17 11.28
CA GLY A 181 -11.78 -20.10 10.39
C GLY A 181 -11.78 -18.76 11.09
N ILE A 182 -11.28 -17.74 10.38
CA ILE A 182 -11.18 -16.38 10.88
C ILE A 182 -12.35 -15.56 10.30
N ARG A 183 -13.11 -14.92 11.17
CA ARG A 183 -14.20 -13.99 10.83
C ARG A 183 -14.09 -12.77 11.73
N ASN A 184 -14.06 -11.58 11.15
CA ASN A 184 -13.98 -10.30 11.88
C ASN A 184 -12.84 -10.26 12.92
N GLY A 185 -11.69 -10.85 12.61
CA GLY A 185 -10.53 -10.88 13.53
C GLY A 185 -10.59 -11.96 14.61
N GLU A 186 -11.61 -12.82 14.60
CA GLU A 186 -11.82 -13.85 15.63
C GLU A 186 -11.83 -15.27 15.04
N LEU A 187 -11.45 -16.25 15.86
CA LEU A 187 -11.62 -17.65 15.54
C LEU A 187 -13.06 -18.08 15.78
N ARG A 188 -13.69 -18.60 14.74
CA ARG A 188 -15.06 -19.13 14.80
C ARG A 188 -15.12 -20.47 14.07
N LEU A 189 -16.01 -21.34 14.54
CA LEU A 189 -16.39 -22.53 13.79
C LEU A 189 -17.32 -22.12 12.64
N ILE A 190 -16.89 -22.42 11.42
CA ILE A 190 -17.59 -22.03 10.19
C ILE A 190 -18.12 -23.30 9.55
N VAL A 191 -19.39 -23.25 9.13
CA VAL A 191 -20.03 -24.35 8.41
C VAL A 191 -19.26 -24.63 7.12
N SER A 192 -18.85 -25.89 6.93
CA SER A 192 -18.41 -26.36 5.61
C SER A 192 -19.65 -26.46 4.74
N VAL A 193 -19.84 -25.51 3.83
CA VAL A 193 -20.83 -25.65 2.77
C VAL A 193 -20.19 -26.61 1.75
N PRO A 194 -20.72 -27.82 1.55
CA PRO A 194 -20.26 -28.67 0.46
C PRO A 194 -20.56 -27.96 -0.87
N ASP A 195 -19.71 -28.18 -1.87
CA ASP A 195 -20.05 -27.80 -3.25
C ASP A 195 -21.32 -28.59 -3.59
N ASN A 196 -22.47 -27.91 -3.77
CA ASN A 196 -23.62 -28.53 -4.40
C ASN A 196 -23.18 -28.83 -5.84
N VAL A 197 -22.94 -30.11 -6.11
CA VAL A 197 -22.71 -30.63 -7.47
C VAL A 197 -23.96 -30.39 -8.30
#